data_AF-A0A061A9G1-F1
#
_entry.id   AF-A0A061A9G1-F1
#
_cell.length_a   1.000
_cell.length_b   1.000
_cell.length_c   1.000
_cell.angle_alpha   90.00
_cell.angle_beta   90.00
_cell.angle_gamma   90.00
#
_symmetry.space_group_name_H-M   'P 1'
#
loop_
_entity.id
_entity.type
_entity.pdbx_description
1 polymer ?
#
loop_
_entity_poly.entity_id
_entity_poly.type
_entity_poly.pdbx_seq_one_letter_code
_entity_poly.pdbx_strand_id
1 'polypeptide(L)'
;MIRRLIIDMWESYKQVLEKAFPKSLIAVDSFHVIANLNRAMDRVRIDTMNRFKLERSKLLNNDMYYYMLKKFHIFFKIDLDRLRDFKPAYIAKLNTYWDKQTILNYLLDIDDTLKHCYRLKE
;
A
#
# COMPACT_ATOMS: atom_id res chain seq x y z
N MET A 1 -13.17 -11.30 35.98
CA MET A 1 -13.43 -9.98 35.36
C MET A 1 -12.57 -9.85 34.11
N ILE A 2 -13.18 -9.66 32.94
CA ILE A 2 -12.42 -9.45 31.69
C ILE A 2 -11.89 -8.02 31.70
N ARG A 3 -10.59 -7.86 31.43
CA ARG A 3 -9.91 -6.55 31.49
C ARG A 3 -9.68 -5.91 30.12
N ARG A 4 -9.49 -6.73 29.07
CA ARG A 4 -9.17 -6.30 27.72
C ARG A 4 -9.83 -7.20 26.69
N LEU A 5 -10.31 -6.62 25.61
CA LEU A 5 -10.91 -7.30 24.45
C LEU A 5 -10.24 -6.77 23.18
N ILE A 6 -9.94 -7.67 22.24
CA ILE A 6 -9.44 -7.31 20.92
C ILE A 6 -10.54 -7.70 19.92
N ILE A 7 -10.91 -6.77 19.04
CA ILE A 7 -12.06 -6.92 18.16
C ILE A 7 -11.71 -6.58 16.72
N ASP A 8 -12.48 -7.13 15.78
CA ASP A 8 -12.51 -6.64 14.41
C ASP A 8 -13.15 -5.23 14.36
N MET A 9 -12.93 -4.49 13.26
CA MET A 9 -13.33 -3.09 13.07
C MET A 9 -14.85 -2.86 12.92
N TRP A 10 -15.68 -3.88 13.15
CA TRP A 10 -17.13 -3.77 13.02
C TRP A 10 -17.75 -3.05 14.22
N GLU A 11 -18.44 -1.94 13.96
CA GLU A 11 -19.10 -1.13 14.99
C GLU A 11 -20.11 -1.93 15.81
N SER A 12 -20.77 -2.93 15.20
CA SER A 12 -21.70 -3.81 15.90
C SER A 12 -21.04 -4.60 17.03
N TYR A 13 -19.79 -5.05 16.87
CA TYR A 13 -19.06 -5.73 17.95
C TYR A 13 -18.74 -4.78 19.08
N LYS A 14 -18.33 -3.55 18.77
CA LYS A 14 -18.07 -2.52 19.78
C LYS A 14 -19.34 -2.25 20.62
N GLN A 15 -20.48 -2.03 19.97
CA GLN A 15 -21.75 -1.77 20.68
C GLN A 15 -22.19 -2.92 21.59
N VAL A 16 -21.99 -4.17 21.17
CA VAL A 16 -22.30 -5.34 21.99
C VAL A 16 -21.38 -5.43 23.20
N LEU A 17 -20.09 -5.18 23.00
CA LEU A 17 -19.09 -5.32 24.07
C LEU A 17 -19.12 -4.16 25.06
N GLU A 18 -19.49 -2.96 24.65
CA GLU A 18 -19.76 -1.85 25.56
C GLU A 18 -20.94 -2.16 26.50
N LYS A 19 -21.96 -2.88 26.02
CA LYS A 19 -23.10 -3.33 26.84
C LYS A 19 -22.74 -4.52 27.73
N ALA A 20 -22.04 -5.52 27.18
CA ALA A 20 -21.71 -6.75 27.91
C ALA A 20 -20.55 -6.58 28.89
N PHE A 21 -19.58 -5.72 28.57
CA PHE A 21 -18.34 -5.52 29.32
C PHE A 21 -17.98 -4.02 29.48
N PRO A 22 -18.84 -3.23 30.15
CA PRO A 22 -18.70 -1.76 30.23
C PRO A 22 -17.43 -1.27 30.93
N LYS A 23 -16.73 -2.15 31.68
CA LYS A 23 -15.48 -1.82 32.40
C LYS A 23 -14.23 -2.35 31.69
N SER A 24 -14.36 -2.90 30.49
CA SER A 24 -13.24 -3.47 29.73
C SER A 24 -12.65 -2.47 28.75
N LEU A 25 -11.34 -2.56 28.51
CA LEU A 25 -10.68 -1.82 27.44
C LEU A 25 -10.85 -2.60 26.12
N ILE A 26 -11.44 -1.96 25.11
CA ILE A 26 -11.65 -2.53 23.78
C ILE A 26 -10.56 -1.99 22.85
N ALA A 27 -9.80 -2.89 22.24
CA ALA A 27 -8.78 -2.58 21.25
C ALA A 27 -9.19 -3.16 19.88
N VAL A 28 -8.80 -2.49 18.81
CA VAL A 28 -9.01 -2.98 17.43
C VAL A 28 -7.82 -3.83 17.01
N ASP A 29 -8.09 -4.92 16.29
CA ASP A 29 -7.05 -5.76 15.70
C ASP A 29 -6.27 -5.01 14.60
N SER A 30 -4.96 -4.85 14.82
CA SER A 30 -4.07 -4.14 13.91
C SER A 30 -3.90 -4.84 12.55
N PHE A 31 -4.08 -6.17 12.47
CA PHE A 31 -4.00 -6.90 11.20
C PHE A 31 -5.06 -6.44 10.20
N HIS A 32 -6.31 -6.26 10.68
CA HIS A 32 -7.41 -5.80 9.86
C HIS A 32 -7.21 -4.33 9.41
N VAL A 33 -6.69 -3.48 10.30
CA VAL A 33 -6.34 -2.08 9.97
C VAL A 33 -5.27 -2.02 8.87
N ILE A 34 -4.15 -2.74 9.03
CA ILE A 34 -3.07 -2.78 8.04
C ILE A 34 -3.56 -3.35 6.71
N ALA A 35 -4.38 -4.40 6.74
CA ALA A 35 -4.97 -4.97 5.52
C ALA A 35 -5.86 -3.95 4.79
N ASN A 36 -6.67 -3.17 5.50
CA ASN A 36 -7.52 -2.13 4.92
C ASN A 36 -6.67 -1.00 4.29
N LEU A 37 -5.62 -0.54 4.98
CA LEU A 37 -4.69 0.46 4.45
C LEU A 37 -4.00 -0.05 3.17
N ASN A 38 -3.51 -1.28 3.17
CA ASN A 38 -2.88 -1.88 1.99
C ASN A 38 -3.84 -2.00 0.79
N ARG A 39 -5.12 -2.33 1.03
CA ARG A 39 -6.15 -2.38 -0.03
C ARG A 39 -6.46 -0.97 -0.58
N ALA A 40 -6.54 0.04 0.28
CA ALA A 40 -6.73 1.42 -0.14
C ALA A 40 -5.56 1.90 -1.00
N MET A 41 -4.33 1.61 -0.56
CA MET A 41 -3.12 1.92 -1.32
C MET A 41 -3.08 1.21 -2.68
N ASP A 42 -3.46 -0.08 -2.72
CA ASP A 42 -3.57 -0.83 -3.98
C ASP A 42 -4.58 -0.21 -4.93
N ARG A 43 -5.74 0.26 -4.43
CA ARG A 43 -6.75 0.93 -5.26
C ARG A 43 -6.19 2.19 -5.90
N VAL A 44 -5.62 3.11 -5.11
CA VAL A 44 -5.02 4.36 -5.61
C VAL A 44 -3.92 4.08 -6.63
N ARG A 45 -3.08 3.06 -6.37
CA ARG A 45 -2.05 2.60 -7.31
C ARG A 45 -2.64 2.08 -8.61
N ILE A 46 -3.69 1.24 -8.55
CA ILE A 46 -4.36 0.67 -9.74
C ILE A 46 -4.99 1.79 -10.57
N ASP A 47 -5.67 2.72 -9.92
CA ASP A 47 -6.32 3.84 -10.59
C ASP A 47 -5.28 4.71 -11.30
N THR A 48 -4.19 5.04 -10.61
CA THR A 48 -3.02 5.75 -11.19
C THR A 48 -2.43 4.97 -12.37
N MET A 49 -2.18 3.68 -12.19
CA MET A 49 -1.60 2.80 -13.20
C MET A 49 -2.49 2.74 -14.46
N ASN A 50 -3.81 2.65 -14.30
CA ASN A 50 -4.73 2.53 -15.42
C ASN A 50 -4.80 3.79 -16.29
N ARG A 51 -4.44 4.98 -15.79
CA ARG A 51 -4.32 6.20 -16.60
C ARG A 51 -3.22 6.10 -17.66
N PHE A 52 -2.18 5.32 -17.38
CA PHE A 52 -1.06 5.07 -18.27
C PHE A 52 -1.23 3.81 -19.13
N LYS A 53 -2.40 3.17 -19.05
CA LYS A 53 -2.72 1.97 -19.81
C LYS A 53 -3.12 2.35 -21.23
N LEU A 54 -2.14 2.39 -22.13
CA LEU A 54 -2.39 2.52 -23.56
C LEU A 54 -3.12 1.26 -24.10
N GLU A 55 -3.94 1.45 -25.14
CA GLU A 55 -4.66 0.36 -25.80
C GLU A 55 -3.68 -0.71 -26.29
N ARG A 56 -3.93 -1.96 -25.90
CA ARG A 56 -3.08 -3.14 -26.20
C ARG A 56 -2.77 -3.36 -27.69
N SER A 57 -3.50 -2.69 -28.59
CA SER A 57 -3.41 -2.81 -30.05
C SER A 57 -2.24 -2.03 -30.69
N LYS A 58 -1.60 -1.07 -30.01
CA LYS A 58 -0.48 -0.31 -30.58
C LYS A 58 0.86 -1.02 -30.34
N LEU A 59 1.62 -1.26 -31.42
CA LEU A 59 2.96 -1.89 -31.43
C LEU A 59 4.00 -1.20 -30.52
N LEU A 60 3.74 0.04 -30.08
CA LEU A 60 4.61 0.87 -29.22
C LEU A 60 4.21 0.86 -27.73
N ASN A 61 3.42 -0.13 -27.29
CA ASN A 61 2.90 -0.22 -25.92
C ASN A 61 3.99 -0.36 -24.86
N ASN A 62 4.50 0.76 -24.34
CA ASN A 62 5.60 0.71 -23.40
C ASN A 62 5.66 1.85 -22.37
N ASP A 63 4.53 2.35 -21.88
CA ASP A 63 4.52 3.37 -20.83
C ASP A 63 5.37 2.93 -19.60
N MET A 64 6.35 3.75 -19.25
CA MET A 64 7.30 3.49 -18.17
C MET A 64 6.58 3.51 -16.82
N TYR A 65 5.67 4.46 -16.61
CA TYR A 65 4.90 4.60 -15.38
C TYR A 65 4.01 3.38 -15.15
N TYR A 66 3.30 2.92 -16.17
CA TYR A 66 2.49 1.69 -16.08
C TYR A 66 3.34 0.49 -15.63
N TYR A 67 4.51 0.31 -16.25
CA TYR A 67 5.42 -0.81 -15.92
C TYR A 67 5.95 -0.71 -14.49
N MET A 68 6.41 0.48 -14.08
CA MET A 68 6.99 0.70 -12.76
C MET A 68 5.94 0.45 -11.68
N LEU A 69 4.74 1.04 -11.82
CA LEU A 69 3.62 0.85 -10.89
C LEU A 69 3.13 -0.60 -10.82
N LYS A 70 3.24 -1.37 -11.91
CA LYS A 70 2.88 -2.80 -11.92
C LYS A 70 3.95 -3.67 -11.26
N LYS A 71 5.22 -3.50 -11.67
CA LYS A 71 6.34 -4.36 -11.25
C LYS A 71 6.74 -4.11 -9.80
N PHE A 72 6.79 -2.86 -9.37
CA PHE A 72 7.35 -2.45 -8.08
C PHE A 72 6.28 -2.07 -7.04
N HIS A 73 5.03 -2.54 -7.20
CA HIS A 73 3.93 -2.25 -6.28
C HIS A 73 4.19 -2.66 -4.82
N ILE A 74 5.08 -3.64 -4.60
CA ILE A 74 5.42 -4.14 -3.27
C ILE A 74 6.11 -3.06 -2.40
N PHE A 75 6.74 -2.06 -3.02
CA PHE A 75 7.38 -0.94 -2.34
C PHE A 75 6.39 -0.06 -1.56
N PHE A 76 5.10 -0.12 -1.89
CA PHE A 76 4.06 0.59 -1.13
C PHE A 76 3.59 -0.15 0.12
N LYS A 77 3.90 -1.46 0.24
CA LYS A 77 3.36 -2.34 1.29
C LYS A 77 4.37 -2.69 2.37
N ILE A 78 5.65 -2.73 2.02
CA ILE A 78 6.71 -3.11 2.96
C ILE A 78 7.18 -1.86 3.73
N ASP A 79 7.35 -2.01 5.04
CA ASP A 79 7.97 -0.96 5.87
C ASP A 79 9.35 -0.58 5.36
N LEU A 80 9.67 0.71 5.41
CA LEU A 80 10.95 1.23 4.95
C LEU A 80 12.16 0.53 5.59
N ASP A 81 12.04 0.14 6.87
CA ASP A 81 13.10 -0.57 7.61
C ASP A 81 13.33 -1.99 7.12
N ARG A 82 12.29 -2.68 6.65
CA ARG A 82 12.39 -4.04 6.08
C ARG A 82 13.04 -4.06 4.69
N LEU A 83 13.30 -2.90 4.12
CA LEU A 83 13.88 -2.74 2.80
C LEU A 83 15.37 -2.30 2.87
N ARG A 84 16.01 -2.30 4.05
CA ARG A 84 17.43 -1.93 4.20
C ARG A 84 18.38 -2.85 3.41
N ASP A 85 18.06 -4.13 3.29
CA ASP A 85 18.89 -5.13 2.60
C ASP A 85 18.50 -5.32 1.13
N PHE A 86 17.66 -4.44 0.57
CA PHE A 86 17.17 -4.59 -0.79
C PHE A 86 18.27 -4.29 -1.81
N LYS A 87 18.75 -5.33 -2.50
CA LYS A 87 19.74 -5.20 -3.58
C LYS A 87 19.16 -4.36 -4.74
N PRO A 88 19.99 -3.60 -5.48
CA PRO A 88 19.53 -2.86 -6.65
C PRO A 88 18.77 -3.75 -7.62
N ALA A 89 17.61 -3.29 -8.08
CA ALA A 89 16.80 -4.03 -9.03
C ALA A 89 17.10 -3.60 -10.46
N TYR A 90 17.24 -4.58 -11.35
CA TYR A 90 17.41 -4.33 -12.77
C TYR A 90 16.08 -3.93 -13.43
N ILE A 91 16.10 -2.77 -14.11
CA ILE A 91 14.99 -2.20 -14.86
C ILE A 91 15.25 -2.41 -16.35
N ALA A 92 14.63 -3.44 -16.91
CA ALA A 92 14.82 -3.84 -18.30
C ALA A 92 14.49 -2.71 -19.30
N LYS A 93 13.48 -1.88 -19.02
CA LYS A 93 13.09 -0.76 -19.90
C LYS A 93 14.14 0.34 -20.00
N LEU A 94 14.98 0.48 -18.97
CA LEU A 94 16.02 1.50 -18.88
C LEU A 94 17.43 0.91 -19.02
N ASN A 95 17.54 -0.41 -19.15
CA ASN A 95 18.79 -1.16 -19.17
C ASN A 95 19.76 -0.75 -18.04
N THR A 96 19.25 -0.56 -16.83
CA THR A 96 20.04 -0.09 -15.68
C THR A 96 19.55 -0.68 -14.36
N TYR A 97 20.38 -0.56 -13.33
CA TYR A 97 20.06 -0.96 -11.96
C TYR A 97 19.68 0.27 -11.15
N TRP A 98 18.53 0.22 -10.48
CA TRP A 98 18.15 1.26 -9.52
C TRP A 98 18.13 0.68 -8.12
N ASP A 99 18.63 1.47 -7.17
CA ASP A 99 18.46 1.18 -5.77
C ASP A 99 17.01 1.41 -5.34
N LYS A 100 16.70 0.94 -4.12
CA LYS A 100 15.37 1.00 -3.56
C LYS A 100 14.83 2.43 -3.40
N GLN A 101 15.66 3.39 -2.97
CA GLN A 101 15.21 4.77 -2.79
C GLN A 101 14.90 5.41 -4.13
N THR A 102 15.74 5.17 -5.13
CA THR A 102 15.49 5.66 -6.50
C THR A 102 14.17 5.11 -7.05
N ILE A 103 13.89 3.82 -6.87
CA ILE A 103 12.62 3.22 -7.30
C ILE A 103 11.43 3.83 -6.55
N LEU A 104 11.52 3.96 -5.23
CA LEU A 104 10.42 4.50 -4.42
C LEU A 104 10.15 5.97 -4.76
N ASN A 105 11.19 6.80 -4.84
CA ASN A 105 11.05 8.21 -5.21
C ASN A 105 10.43 8.34 -6.59
N TYR A 106 10.92 7.58 -7.56
CA TYR A 106 10.34 7.56 -8.90
C TYR A 106 8.85 7.19 -8.86
N LEU A 107 8.46 6.15 -8.13
CA LEU A 107 7.06 5.74 -8.00
C LEU A 107 6.17 6.82 -7.37
N LEU A 108 6.68 7.50 -6.34
CA LEU A 108 5.95 8.56 -5.62
C LEU A 108 5.85 9.85 -6.44
N ASP A 109 6.77 10.09 -7.37
CA ASP A 109 6.75 11.26 -8.24
C ASP A 109 5.81 11.08 -9.46
N ILE A 110 5.21 9.90 -9.65
CA ILE A 110 4.23 9.65 -10.74
C ILE A 110 2.91 10.37 -10.49
N ASP A 111 2.47 10.47 -9.23
CA ASP A 111 1.17 11.04 -8.87
C ASP A 111 1.13 11.55 -7.42
N ASP A 112 0.65 12.78 -7.24
CA ASP A 112 0.58 13.42 -5.92
C ASP A 112 -0.42 12.73 -4.97
N THR A 113 -1.52 12.17 -5.50
CA THR A 113 -2.51 11.46 -4.67
C THR A 113 -1.93 10.14 -4.16
N LEU A 114 -1.22 9.41 -5.02
CA LEU A 114 -0.48 8.21 -4.67
C LEU A 114 0.58 8.51 -3.60
N LYS A 115 1.32 9.61 -3.78
CA LYS A 115 2.34 10.08 -2.81
C LYS A 115 1.72 10.42 -1.46
N HIS A 116 0.60 11.14 -1.47
CA HIS A 116 -0.12 11.49 -0.26
C HIS A 116 -0.67 10.25 0.45
N CYS A 117 -1.27 9.31 -0.29
CA CYS A 117 -1.79 8.06 0.26
C CYS A 117 -0.68 7.22 0.91
N TYR A 118 0.51 7.17 0.31
CA TYR A 118 1.65 6.47 0.90
C TYR A 118 2.09 7.11 2.22
N ARG A 119 2.16 8.44 2.27
CA ARG A 119 2.54 9.20 3.49
C ARG A 119 1.52 9.11 4.62
N LEU A 120 0.25 8.82 4.33
CA LEU A 120 -0.77 8.60 5.36
C LEU A 120 -0.68 7.19 5.98
N LYS A 121 -0.05 6.25 5.28
CA LYS A 121 0.14 4.87 5.74
C LYS A 121 1.38 4.74 6.62
N GLU A 122 2.47 5.44 6.29
CA GLU A 122 3.73 5.48 7.07
C GLU A 122 3.61 6.41 8.29
#